data_AF-A0AAJ2NJN1-F1
#
_entry.id   AF-A0AAJ2NJN1-F1
#
_cell.length_a   1.000
_cell.length_b   1.000
_cell.length_c   1.000
_cell.angle_alpha   90.00
_cell.angle_beta   90.00
_cell.angle_gamma   90.00
#
_symmetry.space_group_name_H-M   'P 1'
#
loop_
_entity.id
_entity.type
_entity.pdbx_description
1 polymer ?
#
loop_
_entity_poly.entity_id
_entity_poly.type
_entity_poly.pdbx_seq_one_letter_code
_entity_poly.pdbx_strand_id
1 'polypeptide(L)'
;MQWVKYSERKPDSAGVYMWRMGSRKVKGLIVIARAKFRLRGAGYEDVLSPEFDRWDGYSVIVPGELQWAEDDGSLPDISFENLPDATECPFCKRQPVIKAFEWNRGCRIAPEPYILNQFQLKCCGWIAPVTFDSPISAIECWNSKLSK
;
A
#
# COMPACT_ATOMS: atom_id res chain seq x y z
N MET A 1 -2.10 4.88 -16.52
CA MET A 1 -1.93 3.53 -15.97
C MET A 1 -3.19 2.69 -16.23
N GLN A 2 -3.05 1.47 -16.77
CA GLN A 2 -4.17 0.54 -17.01
C GLN A 2 -4.05 -0.65 -16.04
N TRP A 3 -5.05 -0.84 -15.18
CA TRP A 3 -5.05 -1.92 -14.20
C TRP A 3 -5.59 -3.23 -14.79
N VAL A 4 -4.84 -4.32 -14.63
CA VAL A 4 -5.17 -5.66 -15.11
C VAL A 4 -5.38 -6.58 -13.90
N LYS A 5 -6.45 -7.38 -13.88
CA LYS A 5 -6.64 -8.35 -12.78
C LYS A 5 -5.60 -9.46 -12.88
N TYR A 6 -4.93 -9.75 -11.76
CA TYR A 6 -3.90 -10.79 -11.70
C TYR A 6 -4.45 -12.20 -12.00
N SER A 7 -5.71 -12.44 -11.67
CA SER A 7 -6.41 -13.69 -11.97
C SER A 7 -6.75 -13.88 -13.45
N GLU A 8 -6.83 -12.79 -14.22
CA GLU A 8 -7.11 -12.83 -15.67
C GLU A 8 -5.81 -12.89 -16.46
N ARG A 9 -4.81 -12.09 -16.09
CA ARG A 9 -3.49 -12.07 -16.72
C ARG A 9 -2.44 -11.66 -15.70
N LYS A 10 -1.30 -12.37 -15.72
CA LYS A 10 -0.11 -12.06 -14.91
C LYS A 10 0.89 -11.25 -15.75
N PRO A 11 1.83 -10.53 -15.13
CA PRO A 11 2.98 -9.99 -15.85
C PRO A 11 3.77 -11.11 -16.54
N ASP A 12 4.33 -10.83 -17.71
CA ASP A 12 5.02 -11.84 -18.53
C ASP A 12 6.49 -12.05 -18.14
N SER A 13 7.09 -11.09 -17.42
CA SER A 13 8.50 -11.14 -17.00
C SER A 13 8.70 -10.63 -15.59
N ALA A 14 9.80 -11.04 -14.96
CA ALA A 14 10.23 -10.43 -13.70
C ALA A 14 10.52 -8.93 -13.89
N GLY A 15 10.22 -8.12 -12.89
CA GLY A 15 10.30 -6.67 -12.99
C GLY A 15 9.73 -5.97 -11.77
N VAL A 16 9.66 -4.64 -11.81
CA VAL A 16 8.97 -3.84 -10.80
C VAL A 16 7.64 -3.40 -11.40
N TYR A 17 6.56 -3.65 -10.67
CA TYR A 17 5.20 -3.34 -11.10
C TYR A 17 4.45 -2.59 -10.01
N MET A 18 3.39 -1.91 -10.42
CA MET A 18 2.42 -1.34 -9.51
C MET A 18 1.34 -2.37 -9.20
N TRP A 19 1.00 -2.53 -7.93
CA TRP A 19 0.04 -3.50 -7.44
C TRP A 19 -1.07 -2.80 -6.70
N ARG A 20 -2.32 -3.07 -7.09
CA ARG A 20 -3.53 -2.49 -6.48
C ARG A 20 -4.33 -3.60 -5.81
N MET A 21 -4.63 -3.44 -4.52
CA MET A 21 -5.30 -4.46 -3.71
C MET A 21 -6.08 -3.84 -2.55
N GLY A 22 -7.01 -4.58 -1.94
CA GLY A 22 -7.68 -4.14 -0.73
C GLY A 22 -6.75 -4.21 0.50
N SER A 23 -6.90 -3.27 1.43
CA SER A 23 -6.28 -3.41 2.75
C SER A 23 -6.96 -4.51 3.55
N ARG A 24 -6.17 -5.43 4.14
CA ARG A 24 -6.72 -6.43 5.07
C ARG A 24 -7.13 -5.85 6.42
N LYS A 25 -6.66 -4.64 6.75
CA LYS A 25 -6.90 -3.99 8.04
C LYS A 25 -8.02 -2.96 7.98
N VAL A 26 -8.09 -2.18 6.90
CA VAL A 26 -9.06 -1.10 6.75
C VAL A 26 -10.01 -1.45 5.61
N LYS A 27 -11.25 -1.82 5.95
CA LYS A 27 -12.27 -2.18 4.95
C LYS A 27 -12.53 -1.00 4.01
N GLY A 28 -12.58 -1.26 2.70
CA GLY A 28 -12.84 -0.26 1.66
C GLY A 28 -11.64 0.57 1.22
N LEU A 29 -10.52 0.51 1.97
CA LEU A 29 -9.26 1.14 1.58
C LEU A 29 -8.58 0.30 0.50
N ILE A 30 -8.17 0.95 -0.57
CA ILE A 30 -7.38 0.34 -1.62
C ILE A 30 -5.94 0.82 -1.48
N VAL A 31 -5.01 -0.13 -1.45
CA VAL A 31 -3.57 0.12 -1.38
C VAL A 31 -2.99 -0.09 -2.78
N ILE A 32 -2.23 0.91 -3.24
CA ILE A 32 -1.38 0.80 -4.40
C ILE A 32 0.07 0.76 -3.94
N ALA A 33 0.81 -0.25 -4.34
CA ALA A 33 2.21 -0.39 -3.96
C ALA A 33 3.11 -0.79 -5.13
N ARG A 34 4.29 -0.19 -5.18
CA ARG A 34 5.38 -0.60 -6.06
C ARG A 34 6.08 -1.79 -5.42
N ALA A 35 6.12 -2.92 -6.13
CA ALA A 35 6.76 -4.13 -5.63
C ALA A 35 7.30 -5.00 -6.76
N LYS A 36 8.32 -5.79 -6.44
CA LYS A 36 8.97 -6.69 -7.40
C LYS A 36 8.06 -7.87 -7.73
N PHE A 37 8.01 -8.20 -9.01
CA PHE A 37 7.59 -9.49 -9.54
C PHE A 37 8.85 -10.28 -9.85
N ARG A 38 9.02 -11.44 -9.21
CA ARG A 38 10.27 -12.18 -9.21
C ARG A 38 10.05 -13.65 -9.50
N LEU A 39 11.08 -14.30 -10.02
CA LEU A 39 11.16 -15.75 -10.01
C LEU A 39 11.38 -16.23 -8.59
N ARG A 40 10.59 -17.22 -8.19
CA ARG A 40 10.71 -17.96 -6.94
C ARG A 40 10.88 -19.43 -7.29
N GLY A 41 11.89 -20.08 -6.71
CA GLY A 41 12.01 -21.52 -6.79
C GLY A 41 10.86 -22.22 -6.05
N ALA A 42 10.16 -23.10 -6.75
CA ALA A 42 9.04 -23.90 -6.26
C ALA A 42 9.33 -25.39 -6.49
N GLY A 43 10.33 -25.91 -5.75
CA GLY A 43 10.81 -27.27 -5.94
C GLY A 43 11.71 -27.37 -7.18
N TYR A 44 11.27 -28.10 -8.19
CA TYR A 44 12.01 -28.30 -9.46
C TYR A 44 11.65 -27.27 -10.55
N GLU A 45 10.66 -26.41 -10.29
CA GLU A 45 10.20 -25.39 -11.24
C GLU A 45 10.34 -23.99 -10.63
N ASP A 46 10.56 -22.99 -11.48
CA ASP A 46 10.50 -21.59 -11.09
C ASP A 46 9.12 -21.01 -11.40
N VAL A 47 8.57 -20.27 -10.44
CA VAL A 47 7.27 -19.61 -10.57
C VAL A 47 7.45 -18.11 -10.42
N LEU A 48 6.86 -17.34 -11.34
CA LEU A 48 6.77 -15.88 -11.20
C LEU A 48 5.71 -15.50 -10.17
N SER A 49 6.10 -14.71 -9.18
CA SER A 49 5.22 -14.23 -8.11
C SER A 49 5.58 -12.81 -7.65
N PRO A 50 4.60 -12.04 -7.14
CA PRO A 50 4.92 -10.78 -6.45
C PRO A 50 5.74 -11.07 -5.20
N GLU A 51 6.63 -10.17 -4.80
CA GLU A 51 7.54 -10.41 -3.67
C GLU A 51 6.83 -10.60 -2.33
N PHE A 52 5.61 -10.06 -2.23
CA PHE A 52 4.71 -10.14 -1.09
C PHE A 52 3.77 -11.38 -1.14
N ASP A 53 4.04 -12.34 -2.03
CA ASP A 53 3.30 -13.59 -2.09
C ASP A 53 3.53 -14.48 -0.86
N ARG A 54 2.56 -15.36 -0.59
CA ARG A 54 2.73 -16.47 0.35
C ARG A 54 2.72 -17.80 -0.41
N TRP A 55 3.69 -18.67 -0.13
CA TRP A 55 3.73 -20.04 -0.62
C TRP A 55 3.16 -21.00 0.43
N ASP A 56 2.22 -21.86 0.05
CA ASP A 56 1.63 -22.88 0.94
C ASP A 56 2.22 -24.29 0.79
N GLY A 57 3.19 -24.46 -0.12
CA GLY A 57 3.77 -25.76 -0.48
C GLY A 57 3.37 -26.23 -1.88
N TYR A 58 2.24 -25.75 -2.41
CA TYR A 58 1.68 -26.17 -3.70
C TYR A 58 1.37 -25.00 -4.63
N SER A 59 1.07 -23.82 -4.08
CA SER A 59 0.59 -22.68 -4.86
C SER A 59 0.99 -21.33 -4.26
N VAL A 60 1.09 -20.34 -5.15
CA VAL A 60 1.27 -18.93 -4.80
C VAL A 60 -0.08 -18.36 -4.35
N ILE A 61 -0.13 -17.89 -3.11
CA ILE A 61 -1.29 -17.22 -2.51
C ILE A 61 -1.06 -15.71 -2.55
N VAL A 62 -2.01 -15.02 -3.18
CA VAL A 62 -2.09 -13.55 -3.26
C VAL A 62 -3.52 -13.09 -2.94
N PRO A 63 -3.75 -11.80 -2.63
CA PRO A 63 -5.10 -11.27 -2.50
C PRO A 63 -5.97 -11.56 -3.75
N GLY A 64 -7.24 -11.90 -3.56
CA GLY A 64 -8.12 -12.34 -4.66
C GLY A 64 -8.49 -11.22 -5.63
N GLU A 65 -8.55 -9.99 -5.14
CA GLU A 65 -8.83 -8.76 -5.89
C GLU A 65 -7.57 -8.09 -6.45
N LEU A 66 -6.41 -8.77 -6.40
CA LEU A 66 -5.14 -8.19 -6.80
C LEU A 66 -5.14 -7.79 -8.28
N GLN A 67 -4.75 -6.55 -8.53
CA GLN A 67 -4.52 -6.00 -9.86
C GLN A 67 -3.08 -5.52 -9.98
N TRP A 68 -2.60 -5.45 -11.22
CA TRP A 68 -1.27 -4.93 -11.52
C TRP A 68 -1.30 -3.98 -12.71
N ALA A 69 -0.27 -3.15 -12.81
CA ALA A 69 0.00 -2.28 -13.94
C ALA A 69 1.51 -2.08 -14.10
N GLU A 70 1.94 -1.68 -15.29
CA GLU A 70 3.31 -1.23 -15.53
C GLU A 70 3.66 -0.02 -14.65
N ASP A 71 4.89 0.01 -14.14
CA ASP A 71 5.39 1.15 -13.36
C ASP A 71 5.85 2.28 -14.29
N ASP A 72 5.07 3.35 -14.34
CA ASP A 72 5.38 4.56 -15.12
C ASP A 72 6.09 5.64 -14.28
N GLY A 73 6.43 5.34 -13.02
CA GLY A 73 7.09 6.28 -12.11
C GLY A 73 6.18 7.40 -11.57
N SER A 74 4.89 7.42 -11.92
CA SER A 74 3.97 8.49 -11.51
C SER A 74 3.58 8.46 -10.03
N LEU A 75 3.58 7.26 -9.43
CA LEU A 75 3.17 7.04 -8.04
C LEU A 75 4.37 6.77 -7.12
N PRO A 76 4.27 7.17 -5.83
CA PRO A 76 5.23 6.77 -4.82
C PRO A 76 5.15 5.26 -4.54
N ASP A 77 6.12 4.73 -3.80
CA ASP A 77 6.20 3.29 -3.51
C ASP A 77 4.96 2.74 -2.81
N ILE A 78 4.27 3.56 -2.01
CA ILE A 78 2.99 3.23 -1.40
C ILE A 78 2.06 4.44 -1.55
N SER A 79 0.86 4.20 -2.07
CA SER A 79 -0.24 5.15 -2.18
C SER A 79 -1.58 4.48 -1.86
N PHE A 80 -2.63 5.28 -1.71
CA PHE A 80 -3.94 4.83 -1.27
C PHE A 80 -5.02 5.48 -2.12
N GLU A 81 -6.08 4.73 -2.40
CA GLU A 81 -7.33 5.27 -2.97
C GLU A 81 -8.46 5.17 -1.95
N ASN A 82 -9.57 5.84 -2.23
CA ASN A 82 -10.74 5.96 -1.33
C ASN A 82 -10.42 6.62 0.02
N LEU A 83 -9.42 7.50 0.05
CA LEU A 83 -9.19 8.37 1.19
C LEU A 83 -10.13 9.59 1.11
N PRO A 84 -10.64 10.10 2.24
CA PRO A 84 -11.28 11.40 2.28
C PRO A 84 -10.27 12.51 1.94
N ASP A 85 -10.76 13.64 1.44
CA ASP A 85 -9.91 14.80 1.17
C ASP A 85 -9.33 15.37 2.47
N ALA A 86 -8.01 15.50 2.52
CA ALA A 86 -7.32 16.14 3.62
C ALA A 86 -7.24 17.65 3.39
N THR A 87 -7.70 18.44 4.37
CA THR A 87 -7.59 19.89 4.35
C THR A 87 -6.12 20.30 4.21
N GLU A 88 -5.85 21.28 3.36
CA GLU A 88 -4.49 21.78 3.15
C GLU A 88 -3.87 22.28 4.46
N CYS A 89 -2.57 22.06 4.61
CA CYS A 89 -1.87 22.55 5.77
C CYS A 89 -1.84 24.09 5.79
N PRO A 90 -2.25 24.74 6.89
CA PRO A 90 -2.28 26.19 6.97
C PRO A 90 -0.90 26.83 6.85
N PHE A 91 0.17 26.10 7.18
CA PHE A 91 1.55 26.59 7.17
C PHE A 91 2.21 26.50 5.79
N CYS A 92 2.15 25.33 5.15
CA CYS A 92 2.87 25.12 3.88
C CYS A 92 1.96 25.09 2.65
N LYS A 93 0.63 25.17 2.84
CA LYS A 93 -0.37 25.13 1.77
C LYS A 93 -0.27 23.90 0.87
N ARG A 94 0.22 22.79 1.41
CA ARG A 94 0.25 21.48 0.73
C ARG A 94 -0.66 20.52 1.46
N GLN A 95 -1.22 19.57 0.71
CA GLN A 95 -1.96 18.46 1.29
C GLN A 95 -1.00 17.55 2.08
N PRO A 96 -1.37 17.12 3.30
CA PRO A 96 -0.58 16.17 4.04
C PRO A 96 -0.61 14.80 3.36
N VAL A 97 0.47 14.03 3.51
CA VAL A 97 0.59 12.68 2.94
C VAL A 97 0.46 11.65 4.05
N ILE A 98 -0.25 10.56 3.76
CA ILE A 98 -0.30 9.39 4.65
C ILE A 98 0.98 8.58 4.49
N LYS A 99 1.68 8.38 5.60
CA LYS A 99 2.69 7.35 5.74
C LYS A 99 2.07 6.14 6.41
N ALA A 100 2.29 4.97 5.84
CA ALA A 100 1.91 3.71 6.44
C ALA A 100 3.13 2.88 6.80
N PHE A 101 2.97 2.05 7.82
CA PHE A 101 3.96 1.09 8.25
C PHE A 101 3.27 -0.13 8.85
N GLU A 102 4.00 -1.22 8.89
CA GLU A 102 3.60 -2.40 9.65
C GLU A 102 4.17 -2.30 11.07
N TRP A 103 3.31 -2.50 12.05
CA TRP A 103 3.65 -2.62 13.46
C TRP A 103 3.16 -3.94 14.01
N ASN A 104 4.07 -4.84 14.38
CA ASN A 104 3.73 -6.17 14.87
C ASN A 104 4.52 -6.46 16.16
N ARG A 105 3.82 -6.74 17.26
CA ARG A 105 4.39 -7.07 18.58
C ARG A 105 5.49 -6.10 19.07
N GLY A 106 5.36 -4.81 18.77
CA GLY A 106 6.32 -3.78 19.20
C GLY A 106 7.51 -3.56 18.24
N CYS A 107 7.57 -4.28 17.12
CA CYS A 107 8.58 -4.09 16.08
C CYS A 107 7.96 -3.50 14.81
N ARG A 108 8.68 -2.53 14.22
CA ARG A 108 8.40 -2.05 12.87
C ARG A 108 8.99 -3.04 11.86
N ILE A 109 8.14 -3.63 11.03
CA ILE A 109 8.54 -4.58 10.00
C ILE A 109 8.59 -3.84 8.64
N ALA A 110 9.32 -4.40 7.67
CA ALA A 110 9.30 -3.90 6.31
C ALA A 110 7.84 -3.86 5.81
N PRO A 111 7.34 -2.71 5.33
CA PRO A 111 5.94 -2.55 5.01
C PRO A 111 5.55 -3.43 3.82
N GLU A 112 4.87 -4.56 4.07
CA GLU A 112 4.22 -5.28 2.97
C GLU A 112 2.86 -4.63 2.67
N PRO A 113 2.50 -4.45 1.39
CA PRO A 113 1.36 -3.64 0.98
C PRO A 113 0.02 -4.03 1.63
N TYR A 114 -0.18 -5.32 1.89
CA TYR A 114 -1.45 -5.86 2.36
C TYR A 114 -1.59 -5.97 3.90
N ILE A 115 -0.52 -5.75 4.67
CA ILE A 115 -0.51 -5.83 6.16
C ILE A 115 -0.28 -4.50 6.87
N LEU A 116 -0.16 -3.40 6.12
CA LEU A 116 -0.11 -2.04 6.66
C LEU A 116 -1.24 -1.82 7.67
N ASN A 117 -0.86 -1.48 8.90
CA ASN A 117 -1.80 -1.42 10.03
C ASN A 117 -1.66 -0.16 10.90
N GLN A 118 -0.63 0.65 10.69
CA GLN A 118 -0.44 1.91 11.38
C GLN A 118 -0.17 3.01 10.36
N PHE A 119 -0.83 4.15 10.59
CA PHE A 119 -0.85 5.28 9.67
C PHE A 119 -0.49 6.56 10.42
N GLN A 120 0.29 7.42 9.77
CA GLN A 120 0.67 8.74 10.26
C GLN A 120 0.49 9.76 9.16
N LEU A 121 -0.01 10.93 9.52
CA LEU A 121 0.02 12.08 8.63
C LEU A 121 1.39 12.76 8.69
N LYS A 122 1.95 13.07 7.53
CA LYS A 122 3.18 13.85 7.38
C LYS A 122 2.91 15.09 6.54
N CYS A 123 3.30 16.25 7.06
CA CYS A 123 3.19 17.53 6.36
C CYS A 123 4.36 18.48 6.67
N CYS A 124 4.99 19.06 5.64
CA CYS A 124 6.04 20.12 5.68
C CYS A 124 7.16 20.07 6.75
N GLY A 125 7.35 18.94 7.44
CA GLY A 125 8.31 18.77 8.54
C GLY A 125 7.67 18.25 9.83
N TRP A 126 6.35 18.40 9.98
CA TRP A 126 5.58 17.80 11.06
C TRP A 126 5.14 16.40 10.67
N ILE A 127 5.57 15.42 11.45
CA ILE A 127 4.98 14.08 11.47
C ILE A 127 4.03 14.07 12.66
N ALA A 128 2.78 13.66 12.43
CA ALA A 128 1.84 13.49 13.53
C ALA A 128 2.50 12.56 14.58
N PRO A 129 2.62 12.98 15.85
CA PRO A 129 3.19 12.12 16.89
C PRO A 129 2.29 10.91 17.19
N VAL A 130 1.02 11.00 16.77
CA VAL A 130 0.00 9.97 16.96
C VAL A 130 -0.04 9.09 15.73
N THR A 131 0.00 7.78 15.96
CA THR A 131 -0.28 6.76 14.97
C THR A 131 -1.77 6.40 15.02
N PHE A 132 -2.34 6.07 13.88
CA PHE A 132 -3.74 5.72 13.75
C PHE A 132 -3.86 4.32 13.15
N ASP A 133 -4.89 3.58 13.55
CA ASP A 133 -5.19 2.25 12.99
C ASP A 133 -5.85 2.33 11.59
N SER A 134 -6.27 3.53 11.19
CA SER A 134 -6.88 3.81 9.89
C SER A 134 -6.39 5.16 9.34
N PRO A 135 -6.06 5.26 8.05
CA PRO A 135 -5.69 6.54 7.45
C PRO A 135 -6.88 7.50 7.36
N ILE A 136 -8.12 6.98 7.32
CA ILE A 136 -9.35 7.78 7.34
C ILE A 136 -9.43 8.55 8.66
N SER A 137 -9.26 7.85 9.79
CA SER A 137 -9.28 8.47 11.11
C SER A 137 -8.16 9.49 11.31
N ALA A 138 -6.99 9.24 10.69
CA ALA A 138 -5.91 10.22 10.69
C ALA A 138 -6.34 11.52 9.99
N ILE A 139 -6.93 11.42 8.80
CA ILE A 139 -7.40 12.58 8.00
C ILE A 139 -8.55 13.30 8.71
N GLU A 140 -9.53 12.60 9.26
CA GLU A 140 -10.62 13.20 10.03
C GLU A 140 -10.11 13.94 11.27
N CYS A 141 -9.15 13.36 12.00
CA CYS A 141 -8.52 14.01 13.13
C CYS A 141 -7.75 15.28 12.72
N TRP A 142 -7.13 15.27 11.55
CA TRP A 142 -6.47 16.44 10.99
C TRP A 142 -7.47 17.53 10.59
N ASN A 143 -8.48 17.16 9.81
CA ASN A 143 -9.50 18.09 9.34
C ASN A 143 -10.22 18.76 10.51
N SER A 144 -10.61 18.00 11.54
CA SER A 144 -11.26 18.52 12.75
C SER A 144 -10.42 19.53 13.54
N LYS A 145 -9.09 19.41 13.54
CA LYS A 145 -8.19 20.38 14.18
C LYS A 145 -8.03 21.67 13.39
N LEU A 146 -8.28 21.62 12.08
CA LEU A 146 -8.15 22.76 11.18
C LEU A 146 -9.48 23.49 10.93
N SER A 147 -10.60 22.77 11.00
CA SER A 147 -11.94 23.36 10.97
C SER A 147 -12.20 24.06 12.30
N LYS A 148 -11.96 25.37 12.33
CA LYS A 148 -12.51 26.29 13.33
C LYS A 148 -13.59 27.14 12.67
#